data_AF-A0A4Q2D5N4-F1
#
_entry.id   AF-A0A4Q2D5N4-F1
#
_cell.length_a   1.000
_cell.length_b   1.000
_cell.length_c   1.000
_cell.angle_alpha   90.00
_cell.angle_beta   90.00
_cell.angle_gamma   90.00
#
_symmetry.space_group_name_H-M   'P 1'
#
loop_
_entity.id
_entity.type
_entity.pdbx_description
1 polymer ?
#
loop_
_entity_poly.entity_id
_entity_poly.type
_entity_poly.pdbx_seq_one_letter_code
_entity_poly.pdbx_strand_id
1 'polypeptide(L)'
;MSLGSYGSGSGDKVEVKGKRVVQQIGSDETSTPPVALGGYKPQAGVLRLVFVDPIENLRNYALVPFPETYEEAQEAAVETLGEHMVDPTNANVELRGVTRGRDGEWISTFIRPRDWAAIVAESFCEVLVVNKPAAKGQTTKAASSHRLGVASSLGLGHSGGEDSFLHGHLWFTAGKKVNGRMEWTKVERAIHDDGRGPVTPWIDRPTSYQEALGLVVGVMRGDYKIQNNLVAGGSTPGAGKLPEPNDNNKFPVKFYSFASPDDKTSAWRPFPEAAYLDETVWKRVVPAPGEKLGVAVEV
;
A
#
# COMPACT_ATOMS: atom_id res chain seq x y z
N MET A 1 56.67 -42.58 20.29
CA MET A 1 56.71 -43.32 19.01
C MET A 1 55.28 -43.59 18.57
N SER A 2 54.79 -42.91 17.54
CA SER A 2 54.17 -43.50 16.35
C SER A 2 53.50 -42.39 15.55
N LEU A 3 53.90 -42.27 14.28
CA LEU A 3 53.45 -41.32 13.27
C LEU A 3 52.26 -41.91 12.49
N GLY A 4 51.38 -41.06 11.98
CA GLY A 4 50.43 -41.37 10.90
C GLY A 4 49.89 -40.06 10.33
N SER A 5 50.49 -39.52 9.27
CA SER A 5 50.22 -39.80 7.85
C SER A 5 48.89 -39.19 7.38
N TYR A 6 48.99 -38.01 6.74
CA TYR A 6 47.91 -37.40 5.96
C TYR A 6 48.02 -37.87 4.50
N GLY A 7 46.95 -38.52 4.02
CA GLY A 7 46.79 -38.96 2.64
C GLY A 7 46.33 -37.81 1.73
N SER A 8 46.99 -37.73 0.57
CA SER A 8 46.72 -36.81 -0.53
C SER A 8 45.58 -37.34 -1.39
N GLY A 9 44.57 -36.50 -1.67
CA GLY A 9 43.41 -36.83 -2.51
C GLY A 9 43.28 -35.84 -3.66
N SER A 10 43.72 -36.26 -4.84
CA SER A 10 43.51 -35.64 -6.16
C SER A 10 42.05 -35.79 -6.58
N GLY A 11 41.42 -34.72 -7.07
CA GLY A 11 40.05 -34.75 -7.59
C GLY A 11 39.79 -33.67 -8.65
N ASP A 12 39.96 -34.08 -9.90
CA ASP A 12 39.24 -33.75 -11.14
C ASP A 12 38.77 -32.32 -11.46
N LYS A 13 39.31 -31.83 -12.59
CA LYS A 13 38.76 -30.76 -13.42
C LYS A 13 37.46 -31.23 -14.09
N VAL A 14 36.35 -30.54 -13.81
CA VAL A 14 35.12 -30.62 -14.60
C VAL A 14 35.08 -29.44 -15.57
N GLU A 15 35.21 -29.74 -16.87
CA GLU A 15 34.99 -28.81 -17.97
C GLU A 15 33.49 -28.67 -18.23
N VAL A 16 32.91 -27.50 -17.95
CA VAL A 16 31.51 -27.19 -18.28
C VAL A 16 31.46 -26.28 -19.51
N LYS A 17 31.11 -26.85 -20.67
CA LYS A 17 30.73 -26.12 -21.89
C LYS A 17 29.29 -25.61 -21.75
N GLY A 18 29.13 -24.32 -21.47
CA GLY A 18 27.83 -23.63 -21.46
C GLY A 18 27.63 -22.77 -22.70
N LYS A 19 26.62 -23.12 -23.51
CA LYS A 19 26.15 -22.40 -24.70
C LYS A 19 25.73 -20.96 -24.38
N ARG A 20 26.21 -20.00 -25.17
CA ARG A 20 25.65 -18.63 -25.26
C ARG A 20 24.26 -18.69 -25.87
N VAL A 21 23.23 -18.45 -25.06
CA VAL A 21 21.91 -18.05 -25.55
C VAL A 21 21.92 -16.53 -25.58
N VAL A 22 21.92 -15.97 -26.79
CA VAL A 22 21.67 -14.54 -27.02
C VAL A 22 20.16 -14.37 -26.98
N GLN A 23 19.64 -13.93 -25.83
CA GLN A 23 18.28 -13.39 -25.76
C GLN A 23 18.35 -11.92 -26.16
N GLN A 24 17.76 -11.60 -27.31
CA GLN A 24 17.38 -10.25 -27.68
C GLN A 24 16.36 -9.75 -26.65
N ILE A 25 16.76 -8.72 -25.91
CA ILE A 25 15.87 -7.93 -25.05
C ILE A 25 15.06 -7.05 -25.99
N GLY A 26 13.76 -7.33 -26.09
CA GLY A 26 12.80 -6.39 -26.63
C GLY A 26 12.66 -5.22 -25.66
N SER A 27 12.83 -4.01 -26.17
CA SER A 27 12.60 -2.76 -25.45
C SER A 27 11.09 -2.57 -25.23
N ASP A 28 10.61 -2.95 -24.05
CA ASP A 28 9.27 -2.63 -23.56
C ASP A 28 9.35 -1.33 -22.75
N GLU A 29 8.90 -0.21 -23.32
CA GLU A 29 8.93 1.15 -22.74
C GLU A 29 7.86 1.38 -21.64
N THR A 30 7.38 0.34 -20.96
CA THR A 30 6.35 0.46 -19.90
C THR A 30 6.84 0.09 -18.50
N SER A 31 8.13 -0.21 -18.34
CA SER A 31 8.72 -0.52 -17.03
C SER A 31 9.34 0.72 -16.38
N THR A 32 8.54 1.46 -15.61
CA THR A 32 9.09 2.39 -14.62
C THR A 32 9.83 1.61 -13.52
N PRO A 33 11.12 1.89 -13.24
CA PRO A 33 11.95 1.10 -12.31
C PRO A 33 11.58 1.31 -10.82
N PRO A 34 12.03 0.40 -9.92
CA PRO A 34 11.55 0.30 -8.55
C PRO A 34 11.98 1.51 -7.71
N VAL A 35 10.98 2.21 -7.21
CA VAL A 35 11.13 3.33 -6.30
C VAL A 35 11.53 2.77 -4.92
N ALA A 36 12.39 3.46 -4.19
CA ALA A 36 12.65 3.20 -2.78
C ALA A 36 12.70 4.57 -2.12
N LEU A 37 11.67 4.90 -1.33
CA LEU A 37 11.50 6.18 -0.63
C LEU A 37 11.61 5.96 0.88
N GLY A 38 12.70 5.34 1.32
CA GLY A 38 12.97 5.13 2.75
C GLY A 38 13.59 6.37 3.39
N GLY A 39 13.02 6.84 4.50
CA GLY A 39 13.70 7.74 5.44
C GLY A 39 13.12 9.14 5.64
N TYR A 40 12.14 9.57 4.85
CA TYR A 40 11.50 10.86 5.10
C TYR A 40 10.52 10.76 6.27
N LYS A 41 10.79 11.54 7.31
CA LYS A 41 9.84 11.76 8.40
C LYS A 41 8.94 12.94 8.01
N PRO A 42 7.62 12.72 7.86
CA PRO A 42 6.69 13.80 7.60
C PRO A 42 6.86 14.95 8.58
N GLN A 43 6.90 16.18 8.08
CA GLN A 43 6.86 17.39 8.89
C GLN A 43 5.44 17.94 8.85
N ALA A 44 4.90 18.30 10.02
CA ALA A 44 3.56 18.86 10.10
C ALA A 44 3.51 20.18 9.31
N GLY A 45 2.49 20.33 8.46
CA GLY A 45 2.30 21.53 7.64
C GLY A 45 3.26 21.67 6.45
N VAL A 46 4.02 20.62 6.10
CA VAL A 46 4.90 20.61 4.93
C VAL A 46 4.52 19.45 4.01
N LEU A 47 4.33 19.75 2.73
CA LEU A 47 4.14 18.74 1.69
C LEU A 47 5.46 18.55 0.94
N ARG A 48 5.83 17.30 0.67
CA ARG A 48 6.94 16.98 -0.21
C ARG A 48 6.42 16.66 -1.61
N LEU A 49 6.85 17.44 -2.59
CA LEU A 49 6.60 17.20 -4.01
C LEU A 49 7.78 16.43 -4.61
N VAL A 50 7.48 15.47 -5.48
CA VAL A 50 8.49 14.66 -6.15
C VAL A 50 8.24 14.69 -7.65
N PHE A 51 9.25 15.09 -8.41
CA PHE A 51 9.24 14.99 -9.87
C PHE A 51 10.29 13.98 -10.32
N VAL A 52 9.90 13.09 -11.23
CA VAL A 52 10.81 12.09 -11.83
C VAL A 52 11.04 12.50 -13.27
N ASP A 53 12.28 12.89 -13.58
CA ASP A 53 12.67 13.19 -14.95
C ASP A 53 12.66 11.90 -15.79
N PRO A 54 11.86 11.80 -16.86
CA PRO A 54 11.77 10.59 -17.65
C PRO A 54 13.05 10.30 -18.47
N ILE A 55 13.88 11.31 -18.75
CA ILE A 55 15.10 11.19 -19.55
C ILE A 55 16.25 10.75 -18.65
N GLU A 56 16.46 11.46 -17.55
CA GLU A 56 17.63 11.26 -16.69
C GLU A 56 17.36 10.26 -15.56
N ASN A 57 16.09 9.86 -15.35
CA ASN A 57 15.62 9.09 -14.20
C ASN A 57 16.06 9.73 -12.85
N LEU A 58 16.30 11.05 -12.88
CA LEU A 58 16.66 11.85 -11.72
C LEU A 58 15.41 12.26 -10.98
N ARG A 59 15.53 12.27 -9.64
CA ARG A 59 14.45 12.63 -8.74
C ARG A 59 14.71 14.01 -8.17
N ASN A 60 13.82 14.92 -8.48
CA ASN A 60 13.83 16.27 -7.95
C ASN A 60 12.79 16.35 -6.84
N TYR A 61 13.18 16.90 -5.70
CA TYR A 61 12.35 17.00 -4.50
C TYR A 61 12.17 18.47 -4.15
N ALA A 62 10.95 18.85 -3.81
CA ALA A 62 10.66 20.14 -3.22
C ALA A 62 9.88 19.97 -1.92
N LEU A 63 10.19 20.80 -0.93
CA LEU A 63 9.41 20.91 0.30
C LEU A 63 8.66 22.24 0.23
N VAL A 64 7.33 22.17 0.27
CA VAL A 64 6.46 23.35 0.18
C VAL A 64 5.55 23.40 1.40
N PRO A 65 5.08 24.59 1.81
CA PRO A 65 3.98 24.69 2.76
C PRO A 65 2.81 23.83 2.29
N PHE A 66 2.11 23.19 3.22
CA PHE A 66 1.01 22.30 2.88
C PHE A 66 -0.13 23.09 2.21
N PRO A 67 -0.43 22.83 0.92
CA PRO A 67 -1.41 23.63 0.19
C PRO A 67 -2.84 23.20 0.54
N GLU A 68 -3.74 24.18 0.64
CA GLU A 68 -5.13 23.96 1.03
C GLU A 68 -5.96 23.40 -0.14
N THR A 69 -5.54 23.72 -1.36
CA THR A 69 -6.23 23.32 -2.60
C THR A 69 -5.31 22.54 -3.54
N TYR A 70 -5.94 21.81 -4.47
CA TYR A 70 -5.22 21.10 -5.51
C TYR A 70 -4.48 22.07 -6.44
N GLU A 71 -5.11 23.20 -6.75
CA GLU A 71 -4.58 24.24 -7.62
C GLU A 71 -3.34 24.92 -6.99
N GLU A 72 -3.37 25.21 -5.69
CA GLU A 72 -2.18 25.69 -4.96
C GLU A 72 -1.04 24.67 -4.99
N ALA A 73 -1.36 23.38 -4.88
CA ALA A 73 -0.36 22.33 -4.98
C ALA A 73 0.27 22.24 -6.38
N GLN A 74 -0.52 22.47 -7.43
CA GLN A 74 -0.01 22.55 -8.80
C GLN A 74 0.88 23.78 -8.99
N GLU A 75 0.45 24.94 -8.49
CA GLU A 75 1.23 26.18 -8.56
C GLU A 75 2.57 26.02 -7.84
N ALA A 76 2.57 25.48 -6.62
CA ALA A 76 3.77 25.18 -5.87
C ALA A 76 4.70 24.18 -6.60
N ALA A 77 4.12 23.19 -7.30
CA ALA A 77 4.88 22.25 -8.12
C ALA A 77 5.53 22.94 -9.33
N VAL A 78 4.81 23.82 -10.02
CA VAL A 78 5.33 24.61 -11.15
C VAL A 78 6.43 25.55 -10.67
N GLU A 79 6.22 26.26 -9.57
CA GLU A 79 7.20 27.21 -9.02
C GLU A 79 8.51 26.52 -8.62
N THR A 80 8.41 25.37 -7.93
CA THR A 80 9.59 24.72 -7.33
C THR A 80 10.27 23.68 -8.21
N LEU A 81 9.51 22.99 -9.07
CA LEU A 81 10.02 21.89 -9.90
C LEU A 81 9.93 22.21 -11.40
N GLY A 82 9.42 23.39 -11.78
CA GLY A 82 9.17 23.76 -13.17
C GLY A 82 10.42 23.83 -14.05
N GLU A 83 11.58 24.14 -13.48
CA GLU A 83 12.86 24.12 -14.22
C GLU A 83 13.23 22.72 -14.76
N HIS A 84 12.66 21.67 -14.17
CA HIS A 84 12.83 20.28 -14.60
C HIS A 84 11.70 19.80 -15.52
N MET A 85 10.73 20.65 -15.85
CA MET A 85 9.58 20.31 -16.68
C MET A 85 9.70 20.93 -18.08
N VAL A 86 9.21 20.22 -19.09
CA VAL A 86 9.21 20.67 -20.49
C VAL A 86 8.20 21.82 -20.75
N ASP A 87 7.09 21.86 -20.01
CA ASP A 87 6.03 22.87 -20.16
C ASP A 87 5.32 23.11 -18.80
N PRO A 88 5.97 23.83 -17.87
CA PRO A 88 5.53 23.96 -16.48
C PRO A 88 4.31 24.89 -16.36
N THR A 89 3.14 24.35 -16.65
CA THR A 89 1.86 25.03 -16.44
C THR A 89 0.95 24.17 -15.57
N ASN A 90 0.06 24.81 -14.80
CA ASN A 90 -0.88 24.07 -13.93
C ASN A 90 -1.73 23.08 -14.74
N ALA A 91 -2.09 23.41 -15.98
CA ALA A 91 -2.85 22.52 -16.86
C ALA A 91 -2.08 21.24 -17.25
N ASN A 92 -0.75 21.29 -17.27
CA ASN A 92 0.11 20.16 -17.59
C ASN A 92 0.57 19.38 -16.35
N VAL A 93 0.38 19.90 -15.14
CA VAL A 93 0.75 19.20 -13.91
C VAL A 93 -0.38 18.30 -13.44
N GLU A 94 -0.08 17.03 -13.24
CA GLU A 94 -0.95 16.07 -12.55
C GLU A 94 -0.31 15.62 -11.23
N LEU A 95 -1.08 15.64 -10.14
CA LEU A 95 -0.64 15.22 -8.82
C LEU A 95 -1.14 13.81 -8.52
N ARG A 96 -0.23 12.95 -8.06
CA ARG A 96 -0.52 11.57 -7.71
C ARG A 96 -0.10 11.26 -6.28
N GLY A 97 -0.95 10.53 -5.57
CA GLY A 97 -0.59 9.89 -4.32
C GLY A 97 0.39 8.76 -4.61
N VAL A 98 1.33 8.54 -3.71
CA VAL A 98 2.31 7.46 -3.84
C VAL A 98 2.19 6.56 -2.61
N THR A 99 1.88 5.28 -2.84
CA THR A 99 1.77 4.27 -1.78
C THR A 99 2.58 3.04 -2.16
N ARG A 100 3.01 2.22 -1.20
CA ARG A 100 3.54 0.89 -1.52
C ARG A 100 2.40 -0.10 -1.76
N GLY A 101 2.56 -0.98 -2.73
CA GLY A 101 1.72 -2.15 -2.96
C GLY A 101 2.15 -3.35 -2.12
N ARG A 102 1.47 -4.48 -2.33
CA ARG A 102 1.64 -5.76 -1.63
C ARG A 102 3.04 -6.39 -1.79
N ASP A 103 3.60 -6.27 -2.98
CA ASP A 103 4.91 -6.73 -3.39
C ASP A 103 6.06 -5.78 -2.97
N GLY A 104 5.71 -4.66 -2.33
CA GLY A 104 6.65 -3.60 -1.99
C GLY A 104 6.96 -2.66 -3.16
N GLU A 105 6.35 -2.86 -4.33
CA GLU A 105 6.43 -1.93 -5.44
C GLU A 105 5.67 -0.65 -5.12
N TRP A 106 6.04 0.46 -5.76
CA TRP A 106 5.34 1.71 -5.56
C TRP A 106 4.23 1.85 -6.56
N ILE A 107 3.06 2.16 -6.05
CA ILE A 107 1.85 2.41 -6.82
C ILE A 107 1.59 3.91 -6.76
N SER A 108 1.39 4.53 -7.93
CA SER A 108 0.91 5.91 -8.01
C SER A 108 -0.60 5.90 -8.26
N THR A 109 -1.34 6.70 -7.49
CA THR A 109 -2.79 6.84 -7.62
C THR A 109 -3.15 8.28 -7.99
N PHE A 110 -4.07 8.44 -8.93
CA PHE A 110 -4.50 9.77 -9.35
C PHE A 110 -5.31 10.47 -8.26
N ILE A 111 -4.95 11.72 -7.94
CA ILE A 111 -5.70 12.56 -7.00
C ILE A 111 -6.62 13.47 -7.80
N ARG A 112 -7.94 13.35 -7.62
CA ARG A 112 -8.89 14.30 -8.22
C ARG A 112 -8.83 15.62 -7.44
N PRO A 113 -8.97 16.79 -8.09
CA PRO A 113 -8.98 18.08 -7.41
C PRO A 113 -9.96 18.15 -6.23
N ARG A 114 -11.18 17.63 -6.43
CA ARG A 114 -12.22 17.58 -5.39
C ARG A 114 -11.92 16.69 -4.19
N ASP A 115 -10.99 15.74 -4.33
CA ASP A 115 -10.62 14.80 -3.27
C ASP A 115 -9.34 15.22 -2.55
N TRP A 116 -8.71 16.33 -2.96
CA TRP A 116 -7.42 16.80 -2.42
C TRP A 116 -7.41 16.85 -0.90
N ALA A 117 -8.36 17.59 -0.32
CA ALA A 117 -8.42 17.79 1.13
C ALA A 117 -8.60 16.46 1.90
N ALA A 118 -9.40 15.52 1.38
CA ALA A 118 -9.63 14.23 2.03
C ALA A 118 -8.40 13.31 1.94
N ILE A 119 -7.77 13.27 0.77
CA ILE A 119 -6.66 12.36 0.49
C ILE A 119 -5.39 12.84 1.18
N VAL A 120 -5.01 14.11 0.99
CA VAL A 120 -3.69 14.60 1.40
C VAL A 120 -3.66 14.89 2.91
N ALA A 121 -4.77 15.34 3.52
CA ALA A 121 -4.82 15.59 4.96
C ALA A 121 -4.68 14.31 5.81
N GLU A 122 -5.15 13.16 5.31
CA GLU A 122 -5.16 11.92 6.10
C GLU A 122 -3.97 11.00 5.82
N SER A 123 -3.39 11.05 4.61
CA SER A 123 -2.60 9.90 4.12
C SER A 123 -1.27 10.23 3.45
N PHE A 124 -1.07 11.44 2.92
CA PHE A 124 0.08 11.70 2.04
C PHE A 124 0.99 12.80 2.56
N CYS A 125 2.24 12.41 2.82
CA CYS A 125 3.33 13.33 3.10
C CYS A 125 4.24 13.51 1.87
N GLU A 126 3.91 12.82 0.78
CA GLU A 126 4.60 12.83 -0.50
C GLU A 126 3.58 12.75 -1.64
N VAL A 127 3.69 13.65 -2.62
CA VAL A 127 2.86 13.67 -3.82
C VAL A 127 3.79 13.67 -5.03
N LEU A 128 3.56 12.75 -5.96
CA LEU A 128 4.24 12.67 -7.23
C LEU A 128 3.65 13.69 -8.20
N VAL A 129 4.52 14.49 -8.79
CA VAL A 129 4.24 15.50 -9.80
C VAL A 129 4.54 14.90 -11.16
N VAL A 130 3.51 14.79 -11.99
CA VAL A 130 3.59 14.27 -13.35
C VAL A 130 3.42 15.41 -14.34
N ASN A 131 4.43 15.67 -15.16
CA ASN A 131 4.35 16.63 -16.25
C ASN A 131 3.74 15.96 -17.49
N LYS A 132 2.53 16.36 -17.86
CA LYS A 132 1.84 15.88 -19.06
C LYS A 132 2.32 16.63 -20.28
N PRO A 133 2.56 15.95 -21.41
CA PRO A 133 2.74 16.64 -22.67
C PRO A 133 1.45 17.39 -23.02
N ALA A 134 1.59 18.62 -23.53
CA ALA A 134 0.45 19.40 -24.02
C ALA A 134 -0.42 18.54 -24.94
N ALA A 135 -1.73 18.51 -24.68
CA ALA A 135 -2.66 17.69 -25.45
C ALA A 135 -2.56 18.06 -26.94
N LYS A 136 -2.06 17.11 -27.77
CA LYS A 136 -1.94 17.27 -29.22
C LYS A 136 -3.34 17.53 -29.80
N GLY A 137 -3.66 18.80 -30.04
CA GLY A 137 -4.99 19.24 -30.49
C GLY A 137 -5.48 20.53 -29.84
N GLN A 138 -4.86 20.96 -28.73
CA GLN A 138 -5.11 22.28 -28.15
C GLN A 138 -4.20 23.32 -28.81
N THR A 139 -4.27 23.44 -30.14
CA THR A 139 -3.77 24.64 -30.81
C THR A 139 -4.61 25.79 -30.28
N THR A 140 -3.97 26.70 -29.53
CA THR A 140 -4.60 27.93 -29.05
C THR A 140 -5.16 28.68 -30.25
N LYS A 141 -6.45 28.49 -30.49
CA LYS A 141 -7.20 29.13 -31.56
C LYS A 141 -7.45 30.58 -31.13
N ALA A 142 -6.40 31.38 -31.17
CA ALA A 142 -6.56 32.83 -31.21
C ALA A 142 -7.35 33.16 -32.49
N ALA A 143 -8.51 33.78 -32.29
CA ALA A 143 -9.41 34.36 -33.29
C ALA A 143 -10.04 33.41 -34.33
N SER A 144 -11.32 33.06 -34.13
CA SER A 144 -12.41 33.40 -35.07
C SER A 144 -13.72 32.63 -34.76
N SER A 145 -14.72 33.43 -34.40
CA SER A 145 -16.13 33.45 -34.87
C SER A 145 -16.86 32.15 -35.26
N HIS A 146 -18.01 31.98 -34.62
CA HIS A 146 -19.28 31.39 -35.10
C HIS A 146 -19.27 29.97 -35.72
N ARG A 147 -19.88 29.02 -35.00
CA ARG A 147 -21.10 28.33 -35.46
C ARG A 147 -21.77 27.49 -34.35
N LEU A 148 -23.07 27.69 -34.19
CA LEU A 148 -24.00 26.80 -33.49
C LEU A 148 -24.06 25.44 -34.20
N GLY A 149 -24.19 24.35 -33.41
CA GLY A 149 -24.39 23.01 -33.94
C GLY A 149 -24.73 21.96 -32.89
N VAL A 150 -26.01 21.91 -32.53
CA VAL A 150 -26.84 20.72 -32.24
C VAL A 150 -26.38 19.70 -31.19
N ALA A 151 -27.20 19.61 -30.13
CA ALA A 151 -27.16 18.62 -29.08
C ALA A 151 -27.44 17.18 -29.58
N SER A 152 -26.62 16.24 -29.11
CA SER A 152 -26.94 14.81 -29.09
C SER A 152 -26.99 14.33 -27.65
N SER A 153 -28.13 13.72 -27.34
CA SER A 153 -28.62 13.32 -26.04
C SER A 153 -28.04 12.01 -25.51
N LEU A 154 -27.86 11.98 -24.19
CA LEU A 154 -28.22 10.89 -23.27
C LEU A 154 -27.72 9.46 -23.58
N GLY A 155 -26.55 9.16 -23.02
CA GLY A 155 -26.15 7.81 -22.62
C GLY A 155 -25.75 7.80 -21.15
N LEU A 156 -26.73 7.86 -20.23
CA LEU A 156 -26.48 7.66 -18.79
C LEU A 156 -26.35 6.17 -18.49
N GLY A 157 -25.22 5.59 -18.91
CA GLY A 157 -24.75 4.32 -18.38
C GLY A 157 -24.15 4.55 -17.00
N HIS A 158 -24.97 4.52 -15.95
CA HIS A 158 -24.47 4.40 -14.57
C HIS A 158 -23.96 2.96 -14.36
N SER A 159 -22.78 2.65 -14.91
CA SER A 159 -21.92 1.56 -14.43
C SER A 159 -21.03 2.04 -13.28
N GLY A 160 -21.51 3.01 -12.51
CA GLY A 160 -20.81 3.60 -11.38
C GLY A 160 -21.33 2.97 -10.09
N GLY A 161 -20.45 2.34 -9.32
CA GLY A 161 -20.72 2.26 -7.90
C GLY A 161 -19.92 1.28 -7.06
N GLU A 162 -19.32 0.22 -7.61
CA GLU A 162 -18.70 -0.81 -6.75
C GLU A 162 -17.17 -0.74 -6.63
N ASP A 163 -16.48 0.02 -7.49
CA ASP A 163 -15.00 0.01 -7.55
C ASP A 163 -14.30 1.10 -6.73
N SER A 164 -15.01 1.82 -5.85
CA SER A 164 -14.37 2.82 -4.98
C SER A 164 -13.89 2.26 -3.64
N PHE A 165 -13.56 0.96 -3.59
CA PHE A 165 -12.92 0.40 -2.40
C PHE A 165 -11.49 0.97 -2.29
N LEU A 166 -11.26 1.80 -1.27
CA LEU A 166 -9.93 2.34 -1.02
C LEU A 166 -8.96 1.22 -0.65
N HIS A 167 -8.05 0.90 -1.56
CA HIS A 167 -6.95 -0.03 -1.31
C HIS A 167 -5.87 0.64 -0.45
N GLY A 168 -5.11 -0.16 0.29
CA GLY A 168 -4.02 0.31 1.13
C GLY A 168 -3.64 -0.72 2.19
N HIS A 169 -2.84 -0.32 3.16
CA HIS A 169 -2.32 -1.21 4.20
C HIS A 169 -3.00 -0.99 5.53
N LEU A 170 -3.21 -2.05 6.30
CA LEU A 170 -3.70 -2.03 7.68
C LEU A 170 -2.63 -2.55 8.62
N TRP A 171 -2.48 -1.90 9.77
CA TRP A 171 -1.67 -2.43 10.87
C TRP A 171 -2.37 -3.62 11.51
N PHE A 172 -1.64 -4.72 11.67
CA PHE A 172 -2.20 -5.94 12.22
C PHE A 172 -2.00 -6.04 13.74
N THR A 173 -3.05 -6.41 14.47
CA THR A 173 -2.94 -6.73 15.91
C THR A 173 -3.71 -7.99 16.27
N ALA A 174 -3.11 -8.82 17.12
CA ALA A 174 -3.71 -10.06 17.60
C ALA A 174 -4.27 -9.88 19.00
N GLY A 175 -5.50 -10.32 19.20
CA GLY A 175 -6.20 -10.34 20.48
C GLY A 175 -6.12 -11.72 21.12
N LYS A 176 -5.85 -11.74 22.42
CA LYS A 176 -5.87 -12.93 23.28
C LYS A 176 -6.76 -12.67 24.49
N LYS A 177 -7.64 -13.62 24.82
CA LYS A 177 -8.45 -13.56 26.03
C LYS A 177 -7.62 -14.01 27.25
N VAL A 178 -7.39 -13.10 28.19
CA VAL A 178 -6.67 -13.34 29.45
C VAL A 178 -7.59 -12.94 30.61
N ASN A 179 -7.94 -13.90 31.48
CA ASN A 179 -8.84 -13.67 32.62
C ASN A 179 -10.17 -12.99 32.23
N GLY A 180 -10.75 -13.40 31.10
CA GLY A 180 -12.00 -12.85 30.58
C GLY A 180 -11.88 -11.48 29.89
N ARG A 181 -10.68 -10.86 29.89
CA ARG A 181 -10.41 -9.59 29.19
C ARG A 181 -9.65 -9.86 27.89
N MET A 182 -9.93 -9.07 26.86
CA MET A 182 -9.17 -9.12 25.61
C MET A 182 -7.91 -8.26 25.73
N GLU A 183 -6.74 -8.88 25.57
CA GLU A 183 -5.45 -8.21 25.48
C GLU A 183 -4.97 -8.23 24.03
N TRP A 184 -4.55 -7.07 23.53
CA TRP A 184 -4.13 -6.90 22.14
C TRP A 184 -2.63 -6.73 22.05
N THR A 185 -1.99 -7.27 21.01
CA THR A 185 -0.59 -6.96 20.72
C THR A 185 -0.44 -5.48 20.43
N LYS A 186 0.60 -4.87 21.01
CA LYS A 186 0.93 -3.47 20.77
C LYS A 186 1.25 -3.26 19.29
N VAL A 187 0.72 -2.18 18.72
CA VAL A 187 1.05 -1.72 17.37
C VAL A 187 2.14 -0.67 17.50
N GLU A 188 3.25 -0.88 16.81
CA GLU A 188 4.41 0.01 16.75
C GLU A 188 4.70 0.33 15.29
N ARG A 189 4.43 1.59 14.90
CA ARG A 189 4.66 2.08 13.52
C ARG A 189 6.13 2.41 13.23
N ALA A 190 7.04 1.99 14.11
CA ALA A 190 8.46 2.14 13.91
C ALA A 190 8.95 1.15 12.84
N ILE A 191 10.00 1.52 12.12
CA ILE A 191 10.77 0.62 11.27
C ILE A 191 11.93 0.12 12.12
N HIS A 192 12.28 -1.16 12.01
CA HIS A 192 13.48 -1.68 12.66
C HIS A 192 14.71 -0.88 12.22
N ASP A 193 15.64 -0.61 13.14
CA ASP A 193 16.87 0.15 12.86
C ASP A 193 17.74 -0.53 11.77
N ASP A 194 17.57 -1.84 11.57
CA ASP A 194 18.26 -2.62 10.55
C ASP A 194 17.56 -2.61 9.17
N GLY A 195 16.48 -1.85 9.02
CA GLY A 195 15.75 -1.69 7.76
C GLY A 195 14.92 -2.91 7.35
N ARG A 196 14.76 -3.94 8.20
CA ARG A 196 14.00 -5.16 7.87
C ARG A 196 12.49 -4.96 7.72
N GLY A 197 12.00 -3.73 7.87
CA GLY A 197 10.60 -3.37 7.74
C GLY A 197 9.99 -2.88 9.04
N PRO A 198 8.66 -2.73 9.08
CA PRO A 198 7.98 -2.26 10.26
C PRO A 198 8.05 -3.28 11.41
N VAL A 199 8.13 -2.78 12.64
CA VAL A 199 8.16 -3.61 13.86
C VAL A 199 6.85 -4.40 14.04
N THR A 200 5.74 -3.81 13.61
CA THR A 200 4.44 -4.48 13.56
C THR A 200 4.11 -4.87 12.13
N PRO A 201 3.64 -6.10 11.87
CA PRO A 201 3.22 -6.48 10.54
C PRO A 201 2.04 -5.62 10.07
N TRP A 202 2.05 -5.25 8.79
CA TRP A 202 0.88 -4.76 8.10
C TRP A 202 0.36 -5.81 7.11
N ILE A 203 -0.88 -5.65 6.68
CA ILE A 203 -1.48 -6.45 5.63
C ILE A 203 -2.18 -5.54 4.63
N ASP A 204 -2.36 -5.99 3.39
CA ASP A 204 -3.26 -5.30 2.48
C ASP A 204 -4.68 -5.28 3.07
N ARG A 205 -5.41 -4.20 2.82
CA ARG A 205 -6.80 -4.05 3.22
C ARG A 205 -7.65 -5.11 2.49
N PRO A 206 -8.16 -6.13 3.19
CA PRO A 206 -8.88 -7.22 2.53
C PRO A 206 -10.24 -6.75 2.02
N THR A 207 -10.60 -7.20 0.82
CA THR A 207 -11.88 -6.93 0.17
C THR A 207 -13.00 -7.88 0.61
N SER A 208 -12.64 -9.02 1.21
CA SER A 208 -13.57 -10.02 1.74
C SER A 208 -13.04 -10.70 3.01
N TYR A 209 -13.93 -11.38 3.74
CA TYR A 209 -13.55 -12.18 4.92
C TYR A 209 -12.58 -13.32 4.57
N GLN A 210 -12.79 -14.00 3.45
CA GLN A 210 -11.96 -15.11 2.99
C GLN A 210 -10.54 -14.63 2.67
N GLU A 211 -10.41 -13.48 2.01
CA GLU A 211 -9.11 -12.85 1.78
C GLU A 211 -8.42 -12.50 3.10
N ALA A 212 -9.16 -11.91 4.03
CA ALA A 212 -8.64 -11.55 5.35
C ALA A 212 -8.09 -12.76 6.11
N LEU A 213 -8.78 -13.90 6.08
CA LEU A 213 -8.28 -15.15 6.67
C LEU A 213 -6.96 -15.60 6.04
N GLY A 214 -6.86 -15.54 4.71
CA GLY A 214 -5.63 -15.87 4.00
C GLY A 214 -4.45 -14.99 4.44
N LEU A 215 -4.68 -13.68 4.59
CA LEU A 215 -3.68 -12.74 5.09
C LEU A 215 -3.28 -13.03 6.54
N VAL A 216 -4.24 -13.32 7.43
CA VAL A 216 -3.98 -13.70 8.82
C VAL A 216 -3.07 -14.92 8.90
N VAL A 217 -3.35 -15.97 8.13
CA VAL A 217 -2.51 -17.18 8.08
C VAL A 217 -1.09 -16.83 7.61
N GLY A 218 -0.97 -15.94 6.62
CA GLY A 218 0.32 -15.42 6.15
C GLY A 218 1.11 -14.75 7.27
N VAL A 219 0.50 -13.81 8.01
CA VAL A 219 1.13 -13.12 9.13
C VAL A 219 1.54 -14.10 10.23
N MET A 220 0.66 -15.05 10.60
CA MET A 220 0.96 -16.05 11.62
C MET A 220 2.16 -16.94 11.29
N ARG A 221 2.44 -17.19 10.00
CA ARG A 221 3.61 -17.96 9.58
C ARG A 221 4.91 -17.16 9.69
N GLY A 222 4.84 -15.84 9.54
CA GLY A 222 6.00 -14.94 9.58
C GLY A 222 6.30 -14.36 10.96
N ASP A 223 5.29 -14.23 11.83
CA ASP A 223 5.42 -13.59 13.13
C ASP A 223 5.00 -14.51 14.29
N TYR A 224 6.01 -15.03 14.98
CA TYR A 224 5.86 -15.92 16.13
C TYR A 224 5.09 -15.28 17.30
N LYS A 225 5.21 -13.96 17.52
CA LYS A 225 4.49 -13.29 18.62
C LYS A 225 3.00 -13.23 18.31
N ILE A 226 2.64 -12.89 17.08
CA ILE A 226 1.26 -12.90 16.61
C ILE A 226 0.68 -14.33 16.70
N GLN A 227 1.43 -15.32 16.20
CA GLN A 227 1.03 -16.72 16.27
C GLN A 227 0.72 -17.16 17.70
N ASN A 228 1.62 -16.88 18.64
CA ASN A 228 1.45 -17.25 20.04
C ASN A 228 0.20 -16.62 20.68
N ASN A 229 -0.13 -15.37 20.34
CA ASN A 229 -1.29 -14.71 20.91
C ASN A 229 -2.61 -15.27 20.37
N LEU A 230 -2.67 -15.61 19.09
CA LEU A 230 -3.85 -16.22 18.49
C LEU A 230 -4.05 -17.68 18.92
N VAL A 231 -2.97 -18.40 19.22
CA VAL A 231 -2.99 -19.83 19.55
C VAL A 231 -3.20 -20.11 21.04
N ALA A 232 -2.75 -19.24 21.94
CA ALA A 232 -2.71 -19.52 23.37
C ALA A 232 -4.08 -19.50 24.10
N GLY A 233 -5.19 -19.60 23.37
CA GLY A 233 -6.56 -19.68 23.91
C GLY A 233 -7.01 -21.06 24.37
N GLY A 234 -6.27 -22.13 24.05
CA GLY A 234 -6.57 -23.47 24.57
C GLY A 234 -6.19 -24.57 23.59
N SER A 235 -5.29 -25.44 24.03
CA SER A 235 -4.71 -26.57 23.27
C SER A 235 -3.70 -26.11 22.22
N THR A 236 -2.42 -26.44 22.41
CA THR A 236 -1.38 -26.36 21.37
C THR A 236 -1.86 -27.06 20.10
N PRO A 237 -2.30 -26.33 19.06
CA PRO A 237 -2.60 -26.91 17.77
C PRO A 237 -1.25 -27.27 17.14
N GLY A 238 -1.21 -28.35 16.36
CA GLY A 238 -0.08 -28.63 15.48
C GLY A 238 0.28 -27.35 14.73
N ALA A 239 1.57 -27.00 14.73
CA ALA A 239 2.10 -25.73 14.26
C ALA A 239 1.44 -25.26 12.95
N GLY A 240 0.69 -24.14 13.01
CA GLY A 240 0.40 -23.33 11.83
C GLY A 240 -0.96 -23.51 11.14
N LYS A 241 -1.99 -24.09 11.80
CA LYS A 241 -3.37 -24.03 11.31
C LYS A 241 -4.26 -23.17 12.21
N LEU A 242 -4.93 -22.18 11.63
CA LEU A 242 -6.11 -21.57 12.25
C LEU A 242 -7.20 -22.64 12.40
N PRO A 243 -8.09 -22.53 13.41
CA PRO A 243 -9.23 -23.43 13.49
C PRO A 243 -10.05 -23.31 12.20
N GLU A 244 -10.33 -24.45 11.56
CA GLU A 244 -11.23 -24.46 10.41
C GLU A 244 -12.66 -24.19 10.92
N PRO A 245 -13.49 -23.45 10.17
CA PRO A 245 -14.91 -23.30 10.48
C PRO A 245 -15.56 -24.67 10.65
N ASN A 246 -16.32 -24.87 11.73
CA ASN A 246 -17.16 -26.05 11.90
C ASN A 246 -18.63 -25.64 11.96
N ASP A 247 -19.55 -26.61 11.84
CA ASP A 247 -20.98 -26.36 11.74
C ASP A 247 -21.56 -25.57 12.95
N ASN A 248 -20.89 -25.63 14.10
CA ASN A 248 -21.29 -24.97 15.36
C ASN A 248 -20.51 -23.66 15.64
N ASN A 249 -19.31 -23.51 15.10
CA ASN A 249 -18.44 -22.35 15.23
C ASN A 249 -18.13 -21.83 13.82
N LYS A 250 -19.13 -21.16 13.22
CA LYS A 250 -19.06 -20.69 11.84
C LYS A 250 -17.88 -19.74 11.59
N PHE A 251 -17.39 -19.06 12.63
CA PHE A 251 -16.31 -18.07 12.53
C PHE A 251 -15.40 -18.13 13.77
N PRO A 252 -14.47 -19.09 13.84
CA PRO A 252 -13.56 -19.22 14.99
C PRO A 252 -12.62 -18.00 15.11
N VAL A 253 -12.49 -17.22 14.04
CA VAL A 253 -11.71 -15.98 14.01
C VAL A 253 -12.68 -14.81 13.89
N LYS A 254 -12.59 -13.87 14.84
CA LYS A 254 -13.34 -12.63 14.85
C LYS A 254 -12.42 -11.47 14.49
N PHE A 255 -12.95 -10.55 13.69
CA PHE A 255 -12.29 -9.31 13.28
C PHE A 255 -12.83 -8.12 14.07
N TYR A 256 -11.97 -7.15 14.33
CA TYR A 256 -12.24 -6.00 15.18
C TYR A 256 -11.66 -4.72 14.55
N SER A 257 -12.39 -3.62 14.69
CA SER A 257 -11.90 -2.27 14.38
C SER A 257 -11.58 -1.50 15.67
N PHE A 258 -10.69 -0.52 15.57
CA PHE A 258 -10.28 0.31 16.70
C PHE A 258 -10.73 1.75 16.47
N ALA A 259 -11.31 2.37 17.50
CA ALA A 259 -11.89 3.72 17.37
C ALA A 259 -10.85 4.84 17.47
N SER A 260 -9.63 4.55 17.93
CA SER A 260 -8.59 5.56 18.18
C SER A 260 -7.49 5.46 17.13
N PRO A 261 -7.11 6.58 16.48
CA PRO A 261 -6.00 6.61 15.52
C PRO A 261 -4.63 6.44 16.20
N ASP A 262 -4.53 6.73 17.51
CA ASP A 262 -3.33 6.50 18.32
C ASP A 262 -2.92 5.02 18.27
N ASP A 263 -1.68 4.69 18.63
CA ASP A 263 -1.22 3.29 18.74
C ASP A 263 -1.85 2.49 19.91
N LYS A 264 -2.88 3.05 20.54
CA LYS A 264 -3.63 2.43 21.64
C LYS A 264 -4.63 1.40 21.11
N THR A 265 -4.73 0.28 21.82
CA THR A 265 -5.65 -0.83 21.52
C THR A 265 -6.78 -0.95 22.57
N SER A 266 -7.03 0.12 23.33
CA SER A 266 -7.97 0.11 24.46
C SER A 266 -9.44 0.19 24.07
N ALA A 267 -9.76 0.69 22.88
CA ALA A 267 -11.14 0.85 22.39
C ALA A 267 -11.31 0.13 21.06
N TRP A 268 -12.03 -1.00 21.08
CA TRP A 268 -12.25 -1.87 19.95
C TRP A 268 -13.73 -2.25 19.82
N ARG A 269 -14.15 -2.62 18.62
CA ARG A 269 -15.50 -3.11 18.32
C ARG A 269 -15.41 -4.33 17.41
N PRO A 270 -16.12 -5.44 17.72
CA PRO A 270 -16.18 -6.58 16.83
C PRO A 270 -16.91 -6.21 15.53
N PHE A 271 -16.52 -6.84 14.44
CA PHE A 271 -17.27 -6.75 13.19
C PHE A 271 -18.65 -7.40 13.36
N PRO A 272 -19.71 -6.85 12.74
CA PRO A 272 -21.04 -7.45 12.77
C PRO A 272 -21.01 -8.81 12.06
N GLU A 273 -21.86 -9.75 12.49
CA GLU A 273 -21.91 -11.10 11.90
C GLU A 273 -22.21 -11.10 10.39
N ALA A 274 -22.97 -10.12 9.91
CA ALA A 274 -23.25 -9.95 8.49
C ALA A 274 -21.97 -9.73 7.64
N ALA A 275 -20.92 -9.13 8.21
CA ALA A 275 -19.66 -8.88 7.48
C ALA A 275 -18.95 -10.18 7.08
N TYR A 276 -19.22 -11.29 7.76
CA TYR A 276 -18.60 -12.58 7.46
C TYR A 276 -19.32 -13.34 6.34
N LEU A 277 -20.50 -12.86 5.93
CA LEU A 277 -21.36 -13.45 4.91
C LEU A 277 -21.56 -12.53 3.69
N ASP A 278 -21.40 -11.22 3.86
CA ASP A 278 -21.65 -10.19 2.86
C ASP A 278 -20.41 -9.29 2.68
N GLU A 279 -19.81 -9.34 1.50
CA GLU A 279 -18.63 -8.53 1.13
C GLU A 279 -18.91 -7.03 1.16
N THR A 280 -20.14 -6.60 0.87
CA THR A 280 -20.51 -5.18 0.92
C THR A 280 -20.48 -4.68 2.36
N VAL A 281 -20.98 -5.49 3.31
CA VAL A 281 -20.89 -5.16 4.74
C VAL A 281 -19.44 -5.21 5.20
N TRP A 282 -18.66 -6.21 4.78
CA TRP A 282 -17.22 -6.30 5.05
C TRP A 282 -16.48 -5.03 4.65
N LYS A 283 -16.62 -4.60 3.38
CA LYS A 283 -15.94 -3.43 2.82
C LYS A 283 -16.29 -2.13 3.55
N ARG A 284 -17.47 -2.05 4.19
CA ARG A 284 -17.90 -0.90 5.00
C ARG A 284 -17.32 -0.88 6.40
N VAL A 285 -17.06 -2.05 6.99
CA VAL A 285 -16.60 -2.15 8.39
C VAL A 285 -15.09 -2.36 8.51
N VAL A 286 -14.44 -2.83 7.45
CA VAL A 286 -12.99 -2.98 7.42
C VAL A 286 -12.33 -1.59 7.53
N PRO A 287 -11.37 -1.40 8.47
CA PRO A 287 -10.71 -0.13 8.72
C PRO A 287 -10.14 0.51 7.45
N ALA A 288 -10.02 1.84 7.46
CA ALA A 288 -9.42 2.60 6.37
C ALA A 288 -7.91 2.31 6.27
N PRO A 289 -7.27 2.56 5.11
CA PRO A 289 -5.82 2.50 4.98
C PRO A 289 -5.09 3.27 6.10
N GLY A 290 -4.05 2.67 6.66
CA GLY A 290 -3.26 3.21 7.77
C GLY A 290 -3.85 2.97 9.17
N GLU A 291 -5.05 2.40 9.28
CA GLU A 291 -5.68 2.02 10.55
C GLU A 291 -5.33 0.60 11.00
N LYS A 292 -5.86 0.17 12.15
CA LYS A 292 -5.57 -1.14 12.75
C LYS A 292 -6.70 -2.13 12.50
N LEU A 293 -6.35 -3.34 12.06
CA LEU A 293 -7.24 -4.49 12.03
C LEU A 293 -6.90 -5.44 13.18
N GLY A 294 -7.85 -5.67 14.07
CA GLY A 294 -7.73 -6.61 15.17
C GLY A 294 -8.27 -7.98 14.79
N VAL A 295 -7.57 -9.02 15.20
CA VAL A 295 -7.98 -10.42 14.99
C VAL A 295 -7.86 -11.19 16.29
N ALA A 296 -8.89 -11.92 16.68
CA ALA A 296 -8.85 -12.81 17.84
C ALA A 296 -9.54 -14.14 17.53
N VAL A 297 -9.09 -15.20 18.19
CA VAL A 297 -9.76 -16.52 18.14
C VAL A 297 -10.78 -16.58 19.26
N GLU A 298 -12.05 -16.83 18.92
CA GLU A 298 -13.11 -17.06 19.91
C GLU A 298 -13.12 -18.54 20.28
N VAL A 299 -12.68 -18.83 21.51
CA VAL A 299 -12.65 -20.17 22.14
C VAL A 299 -13.86 -20.33 23.04
#